data_AF-A0A9E3GR68-F1
#
_entry.id   AF-A0A9E3GR68-F1
#
_cell.length_a   1.000
_cell.length_b   1.000
_cell.length_c   1.000
_cell.angle_alpha   90.00
_cell.angle_beta   90.00
_cell.angle_gamma   90.00
#
_symmetry.space_group_name_H-M   'P 1'
#
loop_
_entity.id
_entity.type
_entity.pdbx_description
1 polymer ?
#
loop_
_entity_poly.entity_id
_entity_poly.type
_entity_poly.pdbx_seq_one_letter_code
_entity_poly.pdbx_strand_id
1 'polypeptide(L)'
;MAEGFLPPFVEPTGPAVDDVAVLRSFARDEAAGHSPRFHVERPTLLVGRTVAAAVRIGPRTLLVRADLPDRLASAKGEVEEALAAEGLTCFDEDTLLATPIALQLFGLRLSSWDLWGDDIDQAFAVLRARCAADQAGPFG
;
A
#
# COMPACT_ATOMS: atom_id res chain seq x y z
N MET A 1 19.89 3.18 32.32
CA MET A 1 18.95 2.34 31.56
C MET A 1 18.01 3.28 30.84
N ALA A 2 18.24 3.54 29.56
CA ALA A 2 17.38 4.44 28.79
C ALA A 2 16.24 3.58 28.22
N GLU A 3 15.02 3.83 28.69
CA GLU A 3 13.80 3.25 28.14
C GLU A 3 13.71 3.61 26.64
N GLY A 4 13.52 2.59 25.81
CA GLY A 4 13.39 2.72 24.36
C GLY A 4 12.12 3.47 24.00
N PHE A 5 12.22 4.80 23.92
CA PHE A 5 11.22 5.66 23.34
C PHE A 5 11.33 5.53 21.82
N LEU A 6 10.54 4.62 21.24
CA LEU A 6 10.27 4.68 19.80
C LEU A 6 9.67 6.07 19.52
N PRO A 7 10.18 6.85 18.54
CA PRO A 7 9.56 8.13 18.21
C PRO A 7 8.09 7.88 17.85
N PRO A 8 7.16 8.81 18.21
CA PRO A 8 5.77 8.68 17.80
C PRO A 8 5.70 8.53 16.28
N PHE A 9 4.78 7.68 15.81
CA PHE A 9 4.41 7.57 14.39
C PHE A 9 4.33 8.99 13.80
N VAL A 10 5.15 9.24 12.77
CA VAL A 10 5.44 10.58 12.25
C VAL A 10 4.13 11.27 11.89
N GLU A 11 3.92 12.52 12.32
CA GLU A 11 2.75 13.29 11.87
C GLU A 11 2.69 13.31 10.33
N PRO A 12 1.50 13.18 9.71
CA PRO A 12 1.38 13.20 8.26
C PRO A 12 2.05 14.45 7.68
N THR A 13 3.12 14.26 6.91
CA THR A 13 3.87 15.37 6.32
C THR A 13 3.16 15.89 5.08
N GLY A 14 3.12 17.21 4.88
CA GLY A 14 2.55 17.83 3.68
C GLY A 14 1.28 18.65 3.96
N PRO A 15 0.70 19.32 2.95
CA PRO A 15 -0.50 20.12 3.12
C PRO A 15 -1.73 19.27 3.41
N ALA A 16 -2.67 19.81 4.19
CA ALA A 16 -3.99 19.21 4.35
C ALA A 16 -4.78 19.34 3.03
N VAL A 17 -5.27 18.21 2.51
CA VAL A 17 -6.04 18.10 1.26
C VAL A 17 -7.22 17.14 1.46
N ASP A 18 -8.10 17.03 0.46
CA ASP A 18 -9.21 16.06 0.49
C ASP A 18 -8.75 14.62 0.20
N ASP A 19 -9.60 13.65 0.56
CA ASP A 19 -9.32 12.22 0.40
C ASP A 19 -8.98 11.87 -1.06
N VAL A 20 -9.75 12.41 -2.02
CA VAL A 20 -9.58 12.13 -3.45
C VAL A 20 -8.22 12.59 -3.95
N ALA A 21 -7.77 13.77 -3.51
CA ALA A 21 -6.45 14.30 -3.85
C ALA A 21 -5.34 13.40 -3.28
N VAL A 22 -5.44 12.93 -2.03
CA VAL A 22 -4.45 12.00 -1.46
C VAL A 22 -4.39 10.71 -2.29
N LEU A 23 -5.55 10.12 -2.60
CA LEU A 23 -5.63 8.84 -3.30
C LEU A 23 -5.10 8.93 -4.74
N ARG A 24 -5.42 10.01 -5.47
CA ARG A 24 -4.89 10.24 -6.82
C ARG A 24 -3.40 10.54 -6.82
N SER A 25 -2.92 11.40 -5.93
CA SER A 25 -1.47 11.65 -5.78
C SER A 25 -0.72 10.38 -5.41
N PHE A 26 -1.29 9.54 -4.54
CA PHE A 26 -0.77 8.22 -4.29
C PHE A 26 -0.75 7.42 -5.59
N ALA A 27 -1.86 7.20 -6.29
CA ALA A 27 -1.89 6.41 -7.53
C ALA A 27 -0.81 6.82 -8.57
N ARG A 28 -0.54 8.12 -8.69
CA ARG A 28 0.45 8.71 -9.62
C ARG A 28 1.90 8.70 -9.16
N ASP A 29 2.18 8.28 -7.93
CA ASP A 29 3.50 8.39 -7.30
C ASP A 29 3.97 9.86 -7.15
N GLU A 30 3.03 10.75 -6.87
CA GLU A 30 3.28 12.16 -6.62
C GLU A 30 3.37 12.47 -5.13
N ALA A 31 3.93 13.64 -4.80
CA ALA A 31 3.92 14.13 -3.43
C ALA A 31 2.47 14.29 -2.94
N ALA A 32 2.05 13.38 -2.06
CA ALA A 32 0.73 13.43 -1.47
C ALA A 32 0.68 14.40 -0.28
N GLY A 33 -0.43 15.12 -0.15
CA GLY A 33 -0.81 15.74 1.11
C GLY A 33 -1.37 14.71 2.08
N HIS A 34 -2.07 15.17 3.10
CA HIS A 34 -2.79 14.30 4.02
C HIS A 34 -4.24 14.78 4.18
N SER A 35 -5.12 13.85 4.53
CA SER A 35 -6.48 14.12 4.94
C SER A 35 -6.71 13.56 6.35
N PRO A 36 -7.86 13.85 6.99
CA PRO A 36 -8.20 13.26 8.27
C PRO A 36 -8.27 11.72 8.24
N ARG A 37 -8.48 11.13 7.06
CA ARG A 37 -8.72 9.70 6.87
C ARG A 37 -7.54 8.99 6.22
N PHE A 38 -6.91 9.60 5.23
CA PHE A 38 -5.83 9.02 4.44
C PHE A 38 -4.56 9.84 4.53
N HIS A 39 -3.43 9.15 4.51
CA HIS A 39 -2.12 9.77 4.32
C HIS A 39 -1.15 8.76 3.73
N VAL A 40 -0.06 9.26 3.16
CA VAL A 40 0.96 8.43 2.52
C VAL A 40 2.24 8.47 3.35
N GLU A 41 2.73 7.28 3.72
CA GLU A 41 4.03 7.09 4.33
C GLU A 41 4.92 6.24 3.43
N ARG A 42 5.80 6.91 2.68
CA ARG A 42 6.72 6.28 1.71
C ARG A 42 5.92 5.42 0.70
N PRO A 43 6.12 4.10 0.47
CA PRO A 43 5.30 3.42 -0.54
C PRO A 43 3.90 3.10 -0.02
N THR A 44 3.55 3.42 1.23
CA THR A 44 2.33 2.92 1.88
C THR A 44 1.25 4.00 1.94
N LEU A 45 0.06 3.65 1.50
CA LEU A 45 -1.15 4.40 1.80
C LEU A 45 -1.75 3.87 3.11
N LEU A 46 -1.88 4.75 4.08
CA LEU A 46 -2.45 4.47 5.39
C LEU A 46 -3.85 5.08 5.51
N VAL A 47 -4.76 4.34 6.12
CA VAL A 47 -6.11 4.76 6.46
C VAL A 47 -6.33 4.69 7.98
N GLY A 48 -7.08 5.63 8.54
CA GLY A 48 -7.40 5.62 9.97
C GLY A 48 -6.15 5.75 10.85
N ARG A 49 -5.16 6.50 10.37
CA ARG A 49 -3.83 6.79 10.97
C ARG A 49 -2.81 5.65 10.96
N THR A 50 -3.20 4.38 11.01
CA THR A 50 -2.23 3.29 11.21
C THR A 50 -2.46 2.04 10.36
N VAL A 51 -3.57 1.95 9.63
CA VAL A 51 -3.90 0.73 8.88
C VAL A 51 -3.44 0.87 7.45
N ALA A 52 -2.58 -0.03 6.98
CA ALA A 52 -2.19 -0.08 5.57
C ALA A 52 -3.39 -0.48 4.70
N ALA A 53 -3.76 0.41 3.77
CA ALA A 53 -4.81 0.19 2.78
C ALA A 53 -4.22 -0.22 1.43
N ALA A 54 -3.06 0.32 1.06
CA ALA A 54 -2.36 -0.08 -0.15
C ALA A 54 -0.85 0.14 -0.01
N VAL A 55 -0.07 -0.56 -0.83
CA VAL A 55 1.38 -0.40 -0.90
C VAL A 55 1.88 -0.43 -2.33
N ARG A 56 2.75 0.52 -2.67
CA ARG A 56 3.43 0.58 -3.97
C ARG A 56 4.63 -0.36 -3.97
N ILE A 57 4.68 -1.25 -4.94
CA ILE A 57 5.78 -2.21 -5.13
C ILE A 57 6.61 -1.94 -6.39
N GLY A 58 6.07 -1.13 -7.32
CA GLY A 58 6.73 -0.58 -8.50
C GLY A 58 6.08 0.73 -8.97
N PRO A 59 6.60 1.41 -10.02
CA PRO A 59 6.12 2.73 -10.43
C PRO A 59 4.61 2.81 -10.64
N ARG A 60 4.04 1.79 -11.31
CA ARG A 60 2.61 1.63 -11.58
C ARG A 60 2.11 0.25 -11.15
N THR A 61 2.69 -0.30 -10.08
CA THR A 61 2.29 -1.60 -9.53
C THR A 61 2.06 -1.48 -8.03
N LEU A 62 0.86 -1.85 -7.61
CA LEU A 62 0.33 -1.63 -6.27
C LEU A 62 -0.27 -2.93 -5.73
N LEU A 63 -0.23 -3.10 -4.42
CA LEU A 63 -1.01 -4.09 -3.70
C LEU A 63 -2.06 -3.34 -2.88
N VAL A 64 -3.34 -3.66 -3.07
CA VAL A 64 -4.45 -3.09 -2.31
C VAL A 64 -4.94 -4.11 -1.31
N ARG A 65 -5.14 -3.71 -0.07
CA ARG A 65 -5.55 -4.64 0.99
C ARG A 65 -7.02 -4.98 0.86
N ALA A 66 -7.33 -6.27 0.72
CA ALA A 66 -8.68 -6.78 0.56
C ALA A 66 -9.43 -6.91 1.91
N ASP A 67 -8.70 -7.21 2.99
CA ASP A 67 -9.24 -7.55 4.32
C ASP A 67 -9.24 -6.36 5.31
N LEU A 68 -9.62 -5.17 4.86
CA LEU A 68 -9.70 -4.02 5.78
C LEU A 68 -10.75 -4.27 6.88
N PRO A 69 -10.49 -3.84 8.14
CA PRO A 69 -11.47 -3.95 9.22
C PRO A 69 -12.80 -3.27 8.86
N ASP A 70 -13.94 -3.82 9.26
CA ASP A 70 -15.29 -3.34 8.88
C ASP A 70 -15.49 -1.83 8.99
N ARG A 71 -14.96 -1.21 10.06
CA ARG A 71 -15.03 0.24 10.29
C ARG A 71 -14.34 1.09 9.21
N LEU A 72 -13.53 0.46 8.36
CA LEU A 72 -12.73 1.02 7.27
C LEU A 72 -13.08 0.38 5.92
N ALA A 73 -14.10 -0.49 5.84
CA ALA A 73 -14.40 -1.25 4.63
C ALA A 73 -14.68 -0.37 3.40
N SER A 74 -15.30 0.82 3.60
CA SER A 74 -15.52 1.79 2.52
C SER A 74 -14.21 2.32 1.91
N ALA A 75 -13.10 2.29 2.66
CA ALA A 75 -11.82 2.77 2.16
C ALA A 75 -11.28 1.92 1.01
N LYS A 76 -11.59 0.61 0.98
CA LYS A 76 -11.19 -0.25 -0.14
C LYS A 76 -11.79 0.28 -1.45
N GLY A 77 -13.11 0.44 -1.50
CA GLY A 77 -13.80 0.91 -2.71
C GLY A 77 -13.32 2.29 -3.17
N GLU A 78 -13.06 3.21 -2.25
CA GLU A 78 -12.53 4.55 -2.57
C GLU A 78 -11.12 4.50 -3.17
N VAL A 79 -10.26 3.62 -2.64
CA VAL A 79 -8.91 3.39 -3.17
C VAL A 79 -9.01 2.81 -4.57
N GLU A 80 -9.80 1.74 -4.75
CA GLU A 80 -9.98 1.07 -6.04
C GLU A 80 -10.55 2.01 -7.12
N GLU A 81 -11.55 2.82 -6.76
CA GLU A 81 -12.12 3.82 -7.66
C GLU A 81 -11.06 4.86 -8.07
N ALA A 82 -10.24 5.32 -7.14
CA ALA A 82 -9.15 6.24 -7.43
C ALA A 82 -8.07 5.60 -8.32
N LEU A 83 -7.70 4.34 -8.09
CA LEU A 83 -6.74 3.63 -8.94
C LEU A 83 -7.29 3.43 -10.37
N ALA A 84 -8.55 3.02 -10.48
CA ALA A 84 -9.23 2.84 -11.77
C ALA A 84 -9.32 4.16 -12.55
N ALA A 85 -9.61 5.28 -11.88
CA ALA A 85 -9.63 6.60 -12.50
C ALA A 85 -8.25 7.02 -13.06
N GLU A 86 -7.16 6.46 -12.53
CA GLU A 86 -5.78 6.69 -12.96
C GLU A 86 -5.26 5.61 -13.93
N GLY A 87 -6.17 4.78 -14.47
CA GLY A 87 -5.89 3.78 -15.49
C GLY A 87 -5.25 2.49 -14.98
N LEU A 88 -5.29 2.23 -13.68
CA LEU A 88 -4.87 0.96 -13.10
C LEU A 88 -6.03 -0.03 -13.07
N THR A 89 -5.73 -1.31 -13.25
CA THR A 89 -6.69 -2.42 -13.26
C THR A 89 -6.25 -3.47 -12.23
N CYS A 90 -7.21 -4.11 -11.59
CA CYS A 90 -6.95 -5.29 -10.77
C CYS A 90 -6.65 -6.50 -11.67
N PHE A 91 -5.48 -7.12 -11.53
CA PHE A 91 -5.06 -8.28 -12.32
C PHE A 91 -5.14 -9.61 -11.57
N ASP A 92 -5.07 -9.58 -10.23
CA ASP A 92 -5.11 -10.77 -9.39
C ASP A 92 -5.70 -10.42 -8.03
N GLU A 93 -6.84 -11.01 -7.68
CA GLU A 93 -7.46 -10.85 -6.37
C GLU A 93 -6.85 -11.87 -5.39
N ASP A 94 -6.62 -11.46 -4.15
CA ASP A 94 -6.04 -12.32 -3.09
C ASP A 94 -4.75 -13.05 -3.52
N THR A 95 -3.81 -12.30 -4.10
CA THR A 95 -2.58 -12.88 -4.65
C THR A 95 -1.70 -13.48 -3.55
N LEU A 96 -1.42 -14.78 -3.64
CA LEU A 96 -0.61 -15.49 -2.64
C LEU A 96 0.83 -14.92 -2.53
N LEU A 97 1.33 -14.34 -3.62
CA LEU A 97 2.66 -13.74 -3.68
C LEU A 97 2.77 -12.43 -2.90
N ALA A 98 1.66 -11.84 -2.45
CA ALA A 98 1.68 -10.66 -1.61
C ALA A 98 2.00 -10.97 -0.14
N THR A 99 1.76 -12.20 0.33
CA THR A 99 1.99 -12.58 1.73
C THR A 99 3.45 -12.33 2.19
N PRO A 100 4.48 -12.75 1.43
CA PRO A 100 5.87 -12.44 1.78
C PRO A 100 6.14 -10.92 1.84
N ILE A 101 5.57 -10.14 0.93
CA ILE A 101 5.75 -8.68 0.86
C ILE A 101 5.08 -7.99 2.06
N ALA A 102 3.85 -8.40 2.39
CA ALA A 102 3.09 -7.86 3.51
C ALA A 102 3.75 -8.18 4.87
N LEU A 103 4.33 -9.38 4.99
CA LEU A 103 5.09 -9.78 6.17
C LEU A 103 6.33 -8.89 6.36
N GLN A 104 7.06 -8.60 5.28
CA GLN A 104 8.25 -7.75 5.32
C GLN A 104 7.93 -6.29 5.66
N LEU A 105 6.93 -5.71 4.98
CA LEU A 105 6.66 -4.28 5.08
C LEU A 105 5.87 -3.91 6.32
N PHE A 106 4.99 -4.81 6.80
CA PHE A 106 4.02 -4.48 7.84
C PHE A 106 3.98 -5.50 8.98
N GLY A 107 4.74 -6.59 8.92
CA GLY A 107 4.63 -7.70 9.89
C GLY A 107 3.27 -8.41 9.83
N LEU A 108 2.48 -8.20 8.78
CA LEU A 108 1.13 -8.73 8.64
C LEU A 108 1.19 -10.15 8.07
N ARG A 109 0.76 -11.13 8.88
CA ARG A 109 0.84 -12.56 8.54
C ARG A 109 -0.37 -13.11 7.79
N LEU A 110 -1.52 -12.43 7.82
CA LEU A 110 -2.82 -12.97 7.38
C LEU A 110 -3.66 -11.90 6.67
N SER A 111 -3.02 -11.05 5.86
CA SER A 111 -3.74 -10.04 5.08
C SER A 111 -3.82 -10.47 3.62
N SER A 112 -5.01 -10.29 3.05
CA SER A 112 -5.31 -10.55 1.65
C SER A 112 -5.04 -9.29 0.85
N TRP A 113 -4.40 -9.45 -0.32
CA TRP A 113 -4.00 -8.31 -1.14
C TRP A 113 -4.32 -8.57 -2.61
N ASP A 114 -4.83 -7.53 -3.26
CA ASP A 114 -5.16 -7.51 -4.67
C ASP A 114 -4.03 -6.83 -5.43
N LEU A 115 -3.59 -7.40 -6.55
CA LEU A 115 -2.57 -6.84 -7.43
C LEU A 115 -3.19 -5.88 -8.43
N TRP A 116 -2.73 -4.62 -8.38
CA TRP A 116 -3.15 -3.56 -9.30
C TRP A 116 -1.99 -3.08 -10.15
N GLY A 117 -2.25 -2.85 -11.44
CA GLY A 117 -1.28 -2.29 -12.36
C GLY A 117 -1.90 -1.79 -13.65
N ASP A 118 -1.11 -1.18 -14.53
CA ASP A 118 -1.53 -0.77 -15.87
C ASP A 118 -1.11 -1.76 -16.96
N ASP A 119 -0.04 -2.52 -16.71
CA ASP A 119 0.43 -3.62 -17.55
C ASP A 119 0.56 -4.92 -16.73
N ILE A 120 -0.07 -5.99 -17.22
CA ILE A 120 -0.16 -7.27 -16.51
C ILE A 120 1.20 -7.96 -16.38
N ASP A 121 1.97 -8.01 -17.47
CA ASP A 121 3.25 -8.70 -17.50
C ASP A 121 4.26 -7.98 -16.60
N GLN A 122 4.26 -6.64 -16.64
CA GLN A 122 5.07 -5.81 -15.76
C GLN A 122 4.67 -5.96 -14.29
N ALA A 123 3.36 -5.94 -13.99
CA ALA A 123 2.87 -6.07 -12.61
C ALA A 123 3.31 -7.40 -11.99
N PHE A 124 3.15 -8.51 -12.71
CA PHE A 124 3.61 -9.82 -12.24
C PHE A 124 5.14 -9.93 -12.18
N ALA A 125 5.87 -9.32 -13.11
CA ALA A 125 7.33 -9.29 -13.06
C ALA A 125 7.83 -8.54 -11.80
N VAL A 126 7.25 -7.38 -11.49
CA VAL A 126 7.55 -6.61 -10.27
C VAL A 126 7.19 -7.41 -9.02
N LEU A 127 6.00 -8.02 -8.98
CA LEU A 127 5.55 -8.83 -7.85
C LEU A 127 6.52 -9.99 -7.57
N ARG A 128 6.90 -10.73 -8.61
CA ARG A 128 7.87 -11.83 -8.48
C ARG A 128 9.25 -11.34 -8.07
N ALA A 129 9.73 -10.22 -8.63
CA ALA A 129 11.03 -9.66 -8.27
C ALA A 129 11.07 -9.23 -6.80
N ARG A 130 9.99 -8.62 -6.29
CA ARG A 130 9.87 -8.25 -4.88
C ARG A 130 9.78 -9.46 -3.97
N CYS A 131 9.06 -10.50 -4.36
CA CYS A 131 9.04 -11.77 -3.65
C CYS A 131 10.41 -12.47 -3.66
N ALA A 132 11.15 -12.42 -4.77
CA ALA A 132 12.45 -13.10 -4.91
C ALA A 132 13.59 -12.38 -4.16
N ALA A 133 13.52 -11.06 -4.02
CA ALA A 133 14.46 -10.29 -3.21
C ALA A 133 14.50 -10.73 -1.73
N ASP A 134 13.47 -11.46 -1.26
CA ASP A 134 13.40 -12.12 0.05
C ASP A 134 14.30 -13.37 0.15
N GLN A 135 14.39 -14.16 -0.93
CA GLN A 135 15.12 -15.44 -0.90
C GLN A 135 16.65 -15.28 -0.87
N ALA A 136 17.17 -14.07 -1.10
CA ALA A 136 18.60 -13.77 -1.15
C ALA A 136 19.17 -13.17 0.15
N GLY A 137 18.42 -13.18 1.26
CA GLY A 137 18.94 -12.85 2.59
C GLY A 137 19.99 -13.87 3.09
N PRO A 138 20.82 -13.56 4.10
CA PRO A 138 22.06 -14.29 4.44
C PRO A 138 21.89 -15.74 4.95
N PHE A 139 20.69 -16.31 4.84
CA PHE A 139 20.36 -17.69 5.18
C PHE A 139 19.76 -18.48 4.02
N GLY A 140 19.78 -17.94 2.79
CA GLY A 140 19.41 -18.62 1.54
C GLY A 140 20.63 -19.03 0.72
#